data_AF-A0A9D4ABI8-F1
#
_entry.id   AF-A0A9D4ABI8-F1
#
_cell.length_a   1.000
_cell.length_b   1.000
_cell.length_c   1.000
_cell.angle_alpha   90.00
_cell.angle_beta   90.00
_cell.angle_gamma   90.00
#
_symmetry.space_group_name_H-M   'P 1'
#
loop_
_entity.id
_entity.type
_entity.pdbx_description
1 polymer ?
#
loop_
_entity_poly.entity_id
_entity_poly.type
_entity_poly.pdbx_seq_one_letter_code
_entity_poly.pdbx_strand_id
1 'polypeptide(L)' 'GYTRYLDTCEVIDSELWGIFDGLQIAFDHGYQNIDIRIDSLEAVKFIHEGVGNDSNSAL' A
#
# COMPACT_ATOMS: atom_id res chain seq x y z
N GLY A 1 11.62 -10.32 11.13
CA GLY A 1 11.13 -10.15 9.74
C GLY A 1 9.63 -10.10 9.77
N TYR A 2 9.01 -9.36 8.85
CA TYR A 2 7.56 -9.33 8.66
C TYR A 2 7.16 -10.36 7.59
N THR A 3 6.03 -11.05 7.77
CA THR A 3 5.52 -12.00 6.77
C THR A 3 4.01 -12.01 6.82
N ARG A 4 3.38 -11.75 5.68
CA ARG A 4 1.94 -11.92 5.46
C ARG A 4 1.72 -13.04 4.45
N TYR A 5 0.76 -13.91 4.74
CA TYR A 5 0.37 -14.95 3.81
C TYR A 5 -0.65 -14.38 2.82
N LEU A 6 -0.19 -14.05 1.61
CA LEU A 6 -0.99 -13.49 0.52
C LEU A 6 -1.33 -14.51 -0.57
N ASP A 7 -0.90 -15.77 -0.42
CA ASP A 7 -0.97 -16.80 -1.45
C ASP A 7 -0.38 -16.31 -2.79
N THR A 8 -1.16 -16.28 -3.87
CA THR A 8 -0.76 -15.71 -5.17
C THR A 8 -1.25 -14.27 -5.26
N CYS A 9 -0.34 -13.30 -5.28
CA CYS A 9 -0.65 -11.88 -5.43
C CYS A 9 0.34 -11.19 -6.36
N GLU A 10 -0.01 -10.01 -6.87
CA GLU A 10 0.96 -9.17 -7.57
C GLU A 10 1.95 -8.54 -6.57
N VAL A 11 3.09 -8.08 -7.08
CA VAL A 11 4.09 -7.41 -6.24
C VAL A 11 3.48 -6.15 -5.60
N ILE A 12 2.72 -5.36 -6.37
CA ILE A 12 2.07 -4.15 -5.88
C ILE A 12 1.09 -4.44 -4.74
N ASP A 13 0.32 -5.52 -4.81
CA ASP A 13 -0.58 -5.94 -3.73
C ASP A 13 0.21 -6.21 -2.43
N SER A 14 1.34 -6.90 -2.56
CA SER A 14 2.18 -7.24 -1.40
C SER A 14 2.78 -6.00 -0.71
N GLU A 15 3.19 -5.01 -1.51
CA GLU A 15 3.70 -3.72 -1.02
C GLU A 15 2.61 -2.94 -0.29
N LEU A 16 1.42 -2.81 -0.90
CA LEU A 16 0.30 -2.08 -0.32
C LEU A 16 -0.17 -2.71 1.00
N TRP A 17 -0.22 -4.05 1.08
CA TRP A 17 -0.51 -4.74 2.34
C TRP A 17 0.55 -4.48 3.40
N GLY A 18 1.84 -4.54 3.04
CA GLY A 18 2.92 -4.23 3.97
C GLY A 18 2.81 -2.82 4.56
N ILE A 19 2.47 -1.82 3.72
CA ILE A 19 2.25 -0.43 4.14
C ILE A 19 1.05 -0.34 5.08
N PHE A 20 -0.07 -0.96 4.71
CA PHE A 20 -1.29 -0.94 5.50
C PHE A 20 -1.09 -1.54 6.90
N ASP A 21 -0.39 -2.66 7.00
CA ASP A 21 -0.13 -3.31 8.28
C ASP A 21 0.85 -2.52 9.14
N GLY A 22 1.88 -1.93 8.53
CA GLY A 22 2.80 -1.03 9.21
C GLY A 22 2.07 0.18 9.80
N LEU A 23 1.11 0.74 9.06
CA LEU A 23 0.24 1.82 9.53
C LEU A 23 -0.66 1.39 10.69
N GLN A 24 -1.34 0.24 10.58
CA GLN A 24 -2.18 -0.28 11.66
C GLN A 24 -1.38 -0.48 12.95
N ILE A 25 -0.23 -1.13 12.85
CA ILE A 25 0.64 -1.34 14.00
C ILE A 25 1.06 0.00 14.60
N ALA A 26 1.47 0.96 13.79
CA ALA A 26 1.90 2.24 14.30
C ALA A 26 0.76 3.01 15.00
N PHE A 27 -0.46 2.96 14.44
CA PHE A 27 -1.64 3.54 15.06
C PHE A 27 -2.04 2.84 16.36
N ASP A 28 -1.96 1.51 16.42
CA ASP A 28 -2.22 0.73 17.64
C ASP A 28 -1.25 1.07 18.78
N HIS A 29 -0.04 1.49 18.44
CA HIS A 29 0.96 1.98 19.39
C HIS A 29 0.80 3.47 19.74
N GLY A 30 -0.19 4.15 19.18
CA GLY A 30 -0.51 5.55 19.45
C GLY A 30 0.33 6.56 18.67
N TYR A 31 1.07 6.14 17.64
CA TYR A 31 1.77 7.06 16.76
C TYR A 31 0.76 7.74 15.83
N GLN A 32 0.75 9.07 15.78
CA GLN A 32 -0.20 9.83 14.96
C GLN A 32 0.43 10.49 13.73
N ASN A 33 1.72 10.83 13.82
CA ASN A 33 2.48 11.45 12.74
C ASN A 33 3.65 10.51 12.41
N ILE A 34 3.55 9.82 11.28
CA ILE A 34 4.49 8.77 10.89
C ILE A 34 5.02 9.10 9.50
N ASP A 35 6.35 9.11 9.37
CA ASP A 35 7.02 9.15 8.08
C ASP A 35 7.28 7.72 7.60
N ILE A 36 6.60 7.32 6.53
CA ILE A 36 6.74 5.98 5.94
C ILE A 36 7.67 6.07 4.74
N ARG A 37 8.71 5.24 4.73
CA ARG A 37 9.59 5.09 3.57
C ARG A 37 9.22 3.81 2.82
N ILE A 38 8.90 3.99 1.55
CA ILE A 38 8.52 2.92 0.62
C ILE A 38 9.59 2.89 -0.48
N ASP A 39 10.08 1.71 -0.84
CA ASP A 39 11.05 1.49 -1.91
C ASP A 39 10.40 1.22 -3.29
N SER A 40 9.09 1.00 -3.31
CA SER A 40 8.27 0.93 -4.52
C SER A 40 7.71 2.31 -4.93
N LEU A 41 8.24 2.87 -6.02
CA LEU A 41 7.70 4.09 -6.63
C LEU A 41 6.25 3.89 -7.11
N GLU A 42 5.91 2.69 -7.56
CA GLU A 42 4.56 2.33 -7.99
C GLU A 42 3.55 2.42 -6.83
N ALA A 43 3.89 1.85 -5.67
CA ALA A 43 3.05 1.94 -4.47
C ALA A 43 2.85 3.38 -4.00
N VAL A 44 3.92 4.21 -4.05
CA VAL A 44 3.83 5.64 -3.72
C VAL A 44 2.83 6.34 -4.65
N LYS A 45 2.92 6.12 -5.97
CA LYS A 45 1.97 6.70 -6.92
C LYS A 45 0.55 6.23 -6.68
N PHE A 46 0.35 4.93 -6.47
CA PHE A 46 -0.96 4.35 -6.22
C PHE A 46 -1.65 4.97 -5.01
N ILE A 47 -0.91 5.20 -3.92
CA ILE A 47 -1.44 5.84 -2.71
C ILE A 47 -1.77 7.31 -2.94
N HIS A 48 -0.93 8.04 -3.69
CA HIS A 48 -1.12 9.46 -3.95
C HIS A 48 -2.22 9.77 -4.97
N GLU A 49 -2.28 9.00 -6.04
CA GLU A 49 -3.19 9.21 -7.17
C GLU A 49 -4.52 8.49 -6.95
N GLY A 50 -4.56 7.49 -6.07
CA GLY A 50 -5.69 6.60 -5.87
C GLY A 50 -5.83 5.59 -7.00
N VAL A 51 -6.86 4.73 -6.90
CA VAL A 51 -7.24 3.87 -8.04
C VAL A 51 -7.77 4.79 -9.13
N GLY A 52 -6.98 4.99 -10.18
CA GLY A 52 -7.43 5.71 -11.37
C GLY A 52 -8.72 5.09 -11.87
N ASN A 53 -9.77 5.90 -12.02
CA ASN A 53 -10.95 5.50 -12.78
C ASN A 53 -10.50 5.37 -14.24
N ASP A 54 -9.96 4.21 -14.62
CA ASP A 54 -9.91 3.79 -16.01
C ASP A 54 -11.35 3.54 -16.45
N SER A 55 -12.05 4.65 -16.67
CA SER A 55 -13.23 4.71 -17.48
C SER A 55 -12.76 4.36 -18.87
N ASN A 56 -12.77 3.06 -19.19
CA ASN A 56 -12.83 2.59 -20.55
C ASN A 56 -14.10 3.18 -21.18
N SER A 57 -14.03 4.41 -21.67
CA SER A 57 -14.92 4.87 -22.72
C SER A 57 -14.43 4.22 -24.01
N ALA A 58 -14.70 2.93 -24.14
CA ALA A 58 -14.74 2.28 -25.43
C ALA A 58 -15.87 2.92 -26.24
N LEU A 59 -15.54 3.83 -27.15
CA LEU A 59 -16.30 4.20 -28.34
C LEU A 59 -15.32 4.48 -29.49
#